data_AF-A0A8J7DMN0-F1
#
_entry.id   AF-A0A8J7DMN0-F1
#
_cell.length_a   1.000
_cell.length_b   1.000
_cell.length_c   1.000
_cell.angle_alpha   90.00
_cell.angle_beta   90.00
_cell.angle_gamma   90.00
#
_symmetry.space_group_name_H-M   'P 1'
#
loop_
_entity.id
_entity.type
_entity.pdbx_description
1 polymer ?
#
loop_
_entity_poly.entity_id
_entity_poly.type
_entity_poly.pdbx_seq_one_letter_code
_entity_poly.pdbx_strand_id
1 'polypeptide(L)'
;MQNTRLNNLFDAIARRLGQWFINPWRRLSLLIISFLFGFFVGNAISTTAGQRGFLDIVVAAFLVVLTEATSRIFYSQGFLSRRSLWVDSLNFLKVGFIYSLFLEAFKLGS
;
A
#
# COMPACT_ATOMS: atom_id res chain seq x y z
N MET A 1 1.76 -33.48 -9.92
CA MET A 1 2.65 -32.33 -10.17
C MET A 1 4.05 -32.73 -9.72
N GLN A 2 5.05 -32.65 -10.60
CA GLN A 2 6.38 -33.23 -10.35
C GLN A 2 7.13 -32.45 -9.26
N ASN A 3 7.61 -33.16 -8.24
CA ASN A 3 8.50 -32.63 -7.20
C ASN A 3 9.89 -32.38 -7.79
N THR A 4 10.06 -31.29 -8.52
CA THR A 4 11.38 -30.83 -8.94
C THR A 4 12.09 -30.19 -7.73
N ARG A 5 13.42 -30.33 -7.65
CA ARG A 5 14.23 -29.71 -6.58
C ARG A 5 13.97 -28.20 -6.44
N LEU A 6 13.65 -27.54 -7.55
CA LEU A 6 13.22 -26.14 -7.60
C LEU A 6 11.91 -25.90 -6.85
N ASN A 7 10.92 -26.76 -7.00
CA ASN A 7 9.63 -26.62 -6.30
C ASN A 7 9.81 -26.79 -4.79
N ASN A 8 10.65 -27.72 -4.35
CA ASN A 8 10.97 -27.89 -2.93
C ASN A 8 11.73 -26.69 -2.34
N LEU A 9 12.63 -26.07 -3.12
CA LEU A 9 13.32 -24.84 -2.71
C LEU A 9 12.34 -23.66 -2.62
N PHE A 10 11.45 -23.52 -3.61
CA PHE A 10 10.44 -22.47 -3.64
C PHE A 10 9.48 -22.60 -2.45
N ASP A 11 9.01 -23.82 -2.16
CA ASP A 11 8.19 -24.13 -0.98
C ASP A 11 8.93 -23.85 0.33
N ALA A 12 10.22 -24.19 0.42
CA ALA A 12 11.02 -23.93 1.62
C ALA A 12 11.22 -22.42 1.85
N ILE A 13 11.45 -21.65 0.78
CA ILE A 13 11.54 -20.19 0.82
C ILE A 13 10.19 -19.58 1.21
N ALA A 14 9.09 -20.03 0.60
CA ALA A 14 7.74 -19.57 0.91
C ALA A 14 7.34 -19.86 2.37
N ARG A 15 7.65 -21.06 2.89
CA ARG A 15 7.40 -21.42 4.28
C ARG A 15 8.28 -20.63 5.25
N ARG A 16 9.56 -20.42 4.92
CA ARG A 16 10.45 -19.57 5.74
C ARG A 16 10.00 -18.12 5.74
N LEU A 17 9.64 -17.55 4.59
CA LEU A 17 9.04 -16.22 4.50
C LEU A 17 7.78 -16.15 5.36
N GLY A 18 6.86 -17.10 5.21
CA GLY A 18 5.63 -17.19 6.00
C GLY A 18 5.88 -17.23 7.50
N GLN A 19 6.85 -18.01 7.98
CA GLN A 19 7.23 -18.02 9.40
C GLN A 19 7.97 -16.74 9.84
N TRP A 20 8.75 -16.12 8.95
CA TRP A 20 9.43 -14.84 9.20
C TRP A 20 8.44 -13.70 9.44
N PHE A 21 7.26 -13.78 8.82
CA PHE A 21 6.14 -12.84 8.92
C PHE A 21 5.26 -13.03 10.17
N ILE A 22 5.42 -14.11 10.94
CA ILE A 22 4.67 -14.33 12.21
C ILE A 22 5.18 -13.39 13.32
N ASN A 23 6.41 -12.87 13.22
CA ASN A 23 6.95 -11.97 14.23
C ASN A 23 6.22 -10.60 14.21
N PRO A 24 5.51 -10.20 15.29
CA PRO A 24 4.67 -9.00 15.32
C PRO A 24 5.45 -7.71 15.04
N TRP A 25 6.73 -7.66 15.41
CA TRP A 25 7.61 -6.51 15.16
C TRP A 25 7.87 -6.28 13.67
N ARG A 26 8.06 -7.35 12.90
CA ARG A 26 8.31 -7.23 11.46
C ARG A 26 7.05 -6.87 10.69
N ARG A 27 5.90 -7.40 11.12
CA ARG A 27 4.60 -6.95 10.62
C ARG A 27 4.46 -5.44 10.83
N LEU A 28 4.73 -4.94 12.03
CA LEU A 28 4.68 -3.50 12.31
C LEU A 28 5.65 -2.71 11.41
N SER A 29 6.90 -3.17 11.26
CA SER A 29 7.88 -2.52 10.38
C SER A 29 7.39 -2.43 8.94
N LEU A 30 6.80 -3.50 8.40
CA LEU A 30 6.28 -3.51 7.03
C LEU A 30 5.10 -2.55 6.85
N LEU A 31 4.21 -2.46 7.84
CA LEU A 31 3.09 -1.51 7.82
C LEU A 31 3.61 -0.07 7.87
N ILE A 32 4.59 0.22 8.73
CA ILE A 32 5.22 1.54 8.81
C ILE A 32 5.95 1.88 7.51
N ILE A 33 6.71 0.95 6.93
CA ILE A 33 7.38 1.15 5.64
C ILE A 33 6.35 1.42 4.55
N SER A 34 5.26 0.65 4.52
CA SER A 34 4.19 0.84 3.53
C SER A 34 3.55 2.22 3.68
N PHE A 35 3.29 2.65 4.91
CA PHE A 35 2.77 3.98 5.22
C PHE A 35 3.73 5.10 4.79
N LEU A 36 5.01 5.03 5.18
CA LEU A 36 6.02 6.03 4.83
C LEU A 36 6.24 6.09 3.32
N PHE A 37 6.21 4.94 2.65
CA PHE A 37 6.31 4.87 1.20
C PHE A 37 5.10 5.54 0.51
N GLY A 38 3.88 5.26 0.98
CA GLY A 38 2.68 5.95 0.52
C GLY A 38 2.78 7.48 0.69
N PHE A 39 3.26 7.92 1.86
CA PHE A 39 3.49 9.33 2.14
C PHE A 39 4.51 9.98 1.19
N PHE A 40 5.62 9.29 0.93
CA PHE A 40 6.65 9.75 0.00
C PHE A 40 6.11 9.89 -1.43
N VAL A 41 5.37 8.90 -1.91
CA VAL A 41 4.75 8.94 -3.24
C VAL A 41 3.73 10.09 -3.33
N GLY A 42 2.96 10.33 -2.28
CA GLY A 42 2.03 11.45 -2.18
C GLY A 42 2.71 12.80 -2.36
N ASN A 43 3.79 13.04 -1.61
CA ASN A 43 4.58 14.27 -1.70
C ASN A 43 5.21 14.41 -3.09
N ALA A 44 5.82 13.34 -3.62
CA ALA A 44 6.47 13.38 -4.93
C ALA A 44 5.48 13.75 -6.05
N ILE A 45 4.27 13.16 -6.01
CA ILE A 45 3.20 13.48 -6.98
C ILE A 45 2.72 14.91 -6.77
N SER A 46 2.48 15.33 -5.53
CA SER A 46 1.98 16.67 -5.23
C SER A 46 2.97 17.78 -5.59
N THR A 47 4.27 17.58 -5.32
CA THR A 47 5.31 18.55 -5.72
C THR A 47 5.43 18.62 -7.25
N THR A 48 5.33 17.49 -7.95
CA THR A 48 5.39 17.44 -9.42
C THR A 48 4.14 18.05 -10.06
N ALA A 49 2.95 17.83 -9.48
CA ALA A 49 1.68 18.38 -9.94
C ALA A 49 1.54 19.87 -9.60
N GLY A 50 1.99 20.28 -8.41
CA GLY A 50 1.99 21.67 -7.93
C GLY A 50 2.90 22.56 -8.77
N GLN A 51 4.06 22.07 -9.21
CA GLN A 51 4.92 22.76 -10.18
C GLN A 51 4.22 23.05 -11.52
N ARG A 52 3.23 22.24 -11.91
CA ARG A 52 2.49 22.41 -13.17
C ARG A 52 1.25 23.28 -13.03
N GLY A 53 0.90 23.73 -11.82
CA GLY A 53 -0.23 24.65 -11.58
C GLY A 53 -1.63 24.02 -11.77
N PHE A 54 -1.71 22.73 -12.05
CA PHE A 54 -2.96 21.99 -12.21
C PHE A 54 -2.94 20.82 -11.22
N LEU A 55 -3.64 20.98 -10.09
CA LEU A 55 -4.15 19.84 -9.32
C LEU A 55 -5.26 19.21 -10.16
N ASP A 56 -4.80 18.48 -11.18
CA ASP A 56 -5.54 18.12 -12.37
C ASP A 56 -6.64 17.11 -12.04
N ILE A 57 -7.71 17.10 -12.85
CA ILE A 57 -8.82 16.14 -12.77
C ILE A 57 -8.30 14.70 -12.76
N VAL A 58 -7.13 14.48 -13.36
CA VAL A 58 -6.40 13.20 -13.42
C VAL A 58 -5.96 12.71 -12.04
N VAL A 59 -5.48 13.59 -11.15
CA VAL A 59 -5.05 13.20 -9.79
C VAL A 59 -6.25 12.86 -8.93
N ALA A 60 -7.34 13.64 -9.05
CA ALA A 60 -8.61 13.34 -8.37
C ALA A 60 -9.23 12.03 -8.87
N ALA A 61 -9.24 11.79 -10.19
CA ALA A 61 -9.71 10.54 -10.78
C ALA A 61 -8.84 9.34 -10.35
N PHE A 62 -7.52 9.51 -10.32
CA PHE A 62 -6.60 8.48 -9.84
C PHE A 62 -6.85 8.13 -8.38
N LEU A 63 -7.04 9.14 -7.52
CA LEU A 63 -7.40 8.93 -6.12
C LEU A 63 -8.70 8.15 -5.95
N VAL A 64 -9.74 8.50 -6.72
CA VAL A 64 -11.04 7.81 -6.70
C VAL A 64 -10.89 6.36 -7.17
N VAL A 65 -10.12 6.12 -8.24
CA VAL A 65 -9.85 4.75 -8.71
C VAL A 65 -9.07 3.95 -7.67
N LEU A 66 -8.10 4.55 -6.99
CA LEU A 66 -7.29 3.89 -5.98
C LEU A 66 -8.13 3.60 -4.72
N THR A 67 -8.97 4.54 -4.28
CA THR A 67 -9.88 4.33 -3.15
C THR A 67 -10.91 3.26 -3.46
N GLU A 68 -11.51 3.27 -4.64
CA GLU A 68 -12.50 2.30 -5.09
C GLU A 68 -11.88 0.92 -5.32
N ALA A 69 -10.71 0.83 -5.95
CA ALA A 69 -9.99 -0.43 -6.10
C ALA A 69 -9.64 -1.04 -4.74
N THR A 70 -9.21 -0.21 -3.78
CA THR A 70 -8.94 -0.67 -2.41
C THR A 70 -10.24 -1.14 -1.75
N SER A 71 -11.32 -0.38 -1.84
CA SER A 71 -12.63 -0.76 -1.28
C SER A 71 -13.14 -2.06 -1.91
N ARG A 72 -13.00 -2.24 -3.21
CA ARG A 72 -13.37 -3.45 -3.93
C ARG A 72 -12.53 -4.66 -3.52
N ILE A 73 -11.23 -4.48 -3.31
CA ILE A 73 -10.35 -5.54 -2.79
C ILE A 73 -10.75 -5.91 -1.36
N PHE A 74 -11.06 -4.92 -0.51
CA PHE A 74 -11.48 -5.13 0.87
C PHE A 74 -12.86 -5.80 0.99
N TYR A 75 -13.83 -5.41 0.16
CA TYR A 75 -15.19 -5.95 0.23
C TYR A 75 -15.39 -7.24 -0.58
N SER A 76 -14.61 -7.50 -1.63
CA SER A 76 -14.72 -8.76 -2.38
C SER A 76 -14.02 -9.94 -1.69
N GLN A 77 -13.04 -9.66 -0.83
CA GLN A 77 -12.44 -10.69 0.02
C GLN A 77 -13.24 -10.78 1.32
N GLY A 78 -14.12 -11.77 1.41
CA GLY A 78 -14.96 -12.00 2.58
C GLY A 78 -14.18 -11.96 3.90
N PHE A 79 -14.90 -11.66 4.98
CA PHE A 79 -14.46 -11.42 6.38
C PHE A 79 -13.33 -12.34 6.93
N LEU A 80 -13.08 -13.49 6.30
CA LEU A 80 -12.04 -14.48 6.60
C LEU A 80 -10.63 -14.14 6.06
N SER A 81 -10.47 -13.21 5.11
CA SER A 81 -9.15 -12.77 4.59
C SER A 81 -8.50 -11.65 5.44
N ARG A 82 -9.14 -11.27 6.56
CA ARG A 82 -8.76 -10.20 7.52
C ARG A 82 -7.34 -10.28 8.13
N ARG A 83 -6.50 -11.22 7.70
CA ARG A 83 -5.15 -11.46 8.25
C ARG A 83 -4.03 -11.47 7.20
N SER A 84 -4.32 -11.16 5.93
CA SER A 84 -3.29 -11.08 4.91
C SER A 84 -2.48 -9.78 5.08
N LEU A 85 -1.21 -9.92 5.44
CA LEU A 85 -0.25 -8.82 5.58
C LEU A 85 -0.19 -7.92 4.35
N TRP A 86 -0.37 -8.50 3.17
CA TRP A 86 -0.40 -7.76 1.91
C TRP A 86 -1.55 -6.77 1.84
N VAL A 87 -2.73 -7.16 2.34
CA VAL A 87 -3.91 -6.30 2.36
C VAL A 87 -3.73 -5.17 3.37
N ASP A 88 -3.18 -5.48 4.55
CA ASP A 88 -2.87 -4.46 5.56
C ASP A 88 -1.82 -3.46 5.04
N SER A 89 -0.76 -3.94 4.41
CA SER A 89 0.28 -3.08 3.79
C SER A 89 -0.28 -2.16 2.73
N LEU A 90 -1.15 -2.66 1.83
CA LEU A 90 -1.81 -1.82 0.83
C LEU A 90 -2.69 -0.74 1.47
N ASN A 91 -3.37 -1.08 2.57
CA ASN A 91 -4.19 -0.11 3.30
C ASN A 91 -3.34 0.98 3.96
N PHE A 92 -2.26 0.60 4.66
CA PHE A 92 -1.35 1.57 5.26
C PHE A 92 -0.67 2.46 4.22
N LEU A 93 -0.32 1.92 3.05
CA LEU A 93 0.17 2.71 1.92
C LEU A 93 -0.87 3.72 1.46
N LYS A 94 -2.13 3.31 1.26
CA LYS A 94 -3.22 4.21 0.92
C LYS A 94 -3.41 5.32 1.95
N VAL A 95 -3.37 4.99 3.25
CA VAL A 95 -3.50 5.97 4.33
C VAL A 95 -2.35 6.98 4.30
N GLY A 96 -1.10 6.53 4.16
CA GLY A 96 0.08 7.40 4.05
C GLY A 96 -0.01 8.35 2.85
N PHE A 97 -0.48 7.83 1.72
CA PHE A 97 -0.69 8.61 0.49
C PHE A 97 -1.73 9.72 0.68
N ILE A 98 -2.92 9.40 1.19
CA ILE A 98 -3.98 10.38 1.44
C ILE A 98 -3.53 11.44 2.45
N TYR A 99 -2.85 11.02 3.52
CA TYR A 99 -2.36 11.93 4.56
C TYR A 99 -1.38 12.96 3.99
N SER A 100 -0.45 12.53 3.12
CA SER A 100 0.47 13.43 2.43
C SER A 100 -0.26 14.50 1.63
N LEU A 101 -1.25 14.12 0.84
CA LEU A 101 -1.99 15.05 -0.01
C LEU A 101 -2.81 16.06 0.81
N PHE A 102 -3.41 15.62 1.91
CA PHE A 102 -4.09 16.52 2.86
C PHE A 102 -3.14 17.54 3.47
N LEU A 103 -1.94 17.10 3.87
CA LEU A 103 -0.92 18.00 4.41
C LEU A 103 -0.49 19.05 3.39
N GLU A 104 -0.34 18.66 2.13
CA GLU A 104 0.05 19.57 1.06
C GLU A 104 -1.06 20.55 0.69
N ALA A 105 -2.31 20.09 0.67
CA ALA A 105 -3.47 20.96 0.53
C ALA A 105 -3.57 21.98 1.68
N PHE A 106 -3.29 21.56 2.92
CA PHE A 106 -3.28 22.46 4.07
C PHE A 106 -2.17 23.51 3.96
N LYS A 107 -0.98 23.12 3.49
CA LYS A 107 0.15 24.05 3.26
C LYS A 107 -0.15 25.12 2.20
N LEU A 108 -0.96 24.79 1.19
CA LEU A 108 -1.32 25.71 0.11
C LEU A 108 -2.56 26.57 0.43
N GLY A 109 -3.36 26.16 1.42
CA GLY A 109 -4.59 26.86 1.83
C GLY A 109 -4.42 27.87 2.97
N SER A 110 -3.21 28.02 3.55
CA SER A 110 -2.84 29.05 4.53
C SER A 110 -2.01 30.15 3.89
#